data_AF-A0AAW4BKV1-F1
#
_entry.id   AF-A0AAW4BKV1-F1
#
_cell.length_a   1.000
_cell.length_b   1.000
_cell.length_c   1.000
_cell.angle_alpha   90.00
_cell.angle_beta   90.00
_cell.angle_gamma   90.00
#
_symmetry.space_group_name_H-M   'P 1'
#
loop_
_entity.id
_entity.type
_entity.pdbx_description
1 polymer ?
#
loop_
_entity_poly.entity_id
_entity_poly.type
_entity_poly.pdbx_seq_one_letter_code
_entity_poly.pdbx_strand_id
1 'polypeptide(L)'
;PEDLKASIFLSGELAQKVITTPPKGIKNYSEWAKKLLCWQMLAESKLPLSDGFRRVIISSEFADENVREVNAEKALDNSINVEVEVYNLGAKFWSDAKNWAKERGMLTPRENSIIEICAAIPRKMPSSKQCGIAFEALKKLQAEGFHA
;
A
#
# COMPACT_ATOMS: atom_id res chain seq x y z
N PRO A 1 -0.71 18.25 -8.31
CA PRO A 1 -0.94 18.94 -9.60
C PRO A 1 -1.88 20.14 -9.42
N GLU A 2 -1.58 21.30 -10.02
CA GLU A 2 -2.42 22.51 -9.87
C GLU A 2 -3.84 22.31 -10.44
N ASP A 3 -3.95 21.59 -11.57
CA ASP A 3 -5.25 21.27 -12.18
C ASP A 3 -6.16 20.42 -11.27
N LEU A 4 -5.58 19.50 -10.48
CA LEU A 4 -6.34 18.72 -9.50
C LEU A 4 -6.86 19.61 -8.36
N LYS A 5 -6.03 20.53 -7.86
CA LYS A 5 -6.44 21.47 -6.80
C LYS A 5 -7.59 22.34 -7.29
N ALA A 6 -7.51 22.87 -8.52
CA ALA A 6 -8.55 23.68 -9.11
C ALA A 6 -9.90 22.94 -9.16
N SER A 7 -9.91 21.66 -9.55
CA SER A 7 -11.14 20.85 -9.58
C SER A 7 -11.72 20.56 -8.19
N ILE A 8 -10.87 20.35 -7.18
CA ILE A 8 -11.32 20.21 -5.79
C ILE A 8 -11.98 21.50 -5.31
N PHE A 9 -11.40 22.66 -5.59
CA PHE A 9 -11.99 23.95 -5.23
C PHE A 9 -13.33 24.19 -5.90
N LEU A 10 -13.44 23.94 -7.21
CA LEU A 10 -14.70 24.07 -7.95
C LEU A 10 -15.79 23.14 -7.39
N SER A 11 -15.42 21.90 -7.01
CA SER A 11 -16.35 20.95 -6.39
C SER A 11 -16.86 21.47 -5.04
N GLY A 12 -15.96 22.03 -4.22
CA GLY A 12 -16.30 22.62 -2.93
C GLY A 12 -17.20 23.84 -3.06
N GLU A 13 -16.92 24.73 -4.02
CA GLU A 13 -17.77 25.89 -4.31
C GLU A 13 -19.18 25.47 -4.74
N LEU A 14 -19.28 24.46 -5.60
CA LEU A 14 -20.57 23.91 -6.02
C LEU A 14 -21.36 23.33 -4.85
N ALA A 15 -20.72 22.52 -4.00
CA ALA A 15 -21.34 21.98 -2.79
C ALA A 15 -21.82 23.09 -1.85
N GLN A 16 -20.98 24.10 -1.62
CA GLN A 16 -21.33 25.27 -0.81
C GLN A 16 -22.56 25.98 -1.36
N LYS A 17 -22.65 26.17 -2.68
CA LYS A 17 -23.79 26.82 -3.34
C LYS A 17 -25.08 26.03 -3.16
N VAL A 18 -25.03 24.70 -3.30
CA VAL A 18 -26.20 23.80 -3.10
C VAL A 18 -26.68 23.83 -1.65
N ILE A 19 -25.77 23.88 -0.69
CA ILE A 19 -26.11 23.95 0.75
C ILE A 19 -26.69 25.32 1.12
N THR A 20 -26.13 26.40 0.57
CA THR A 20 -26.52 27.77 0.92
C THR A 20 -27.75 28.28 0.15
N THR A 21 -28.17 27.57 -0.90
CA THR A 21 -29.34 27.90 -1.72
C THR A 21 -30.40 26.78 -1.66
N PRO A 22 -30.99 26.50 -0.48
CA PRO A 22 -32.01 25.46 -0.36
C PRO A 22 -33.36 25.90 -0.96
N PRO A 23 -34.28 24.95 -1.19
CA PRO A 23 -35.68 25.25 -1.49
C PRO A 23 -36.34 26.20 -0.48
N LYS A 24 -37.36 26.95 -0.95
CA LYS A 24 -38.09 27.93 -0.12
C LYS A 24 -38.61 27.30 1.17
N GLY A 25 -38.43 28.00 2.28
CA GLY A 25 -38.90 27.58 3.61
C GLY A 25 -37.84 26.90 4.47
N ILE A 26 -36.70 26.49 3.90
CA ILE A 26 -35.59 25.90 4.64
C ILE A 26 -34.64 27.02 5.10
N LYS A 27 -34.49 27.19 6.42
CA LYS A 27 -33.62 28.21 7.03
C LYS A 27 -32.37 27.64 7.71
N ASN A 28 -32.38 26.34 8.05
CA ASN A 28 -31.27 25.68 8.72
C ASN A 28 -30.43 24.90 7.69
N TYR A 29 -29.30 25.47 7.27
CA TYR A 29 -28.41 24.89 6.27
C TYR A 29 -27.77 23.57 6.74
N SER A 30 -27.45 23.45 8.03
CA SER A 30 -26.83 22.23 8.58
C SER A 30 -27.81 21.05 8.56
N GLU A 31 -29.10 21.30 8.77
CA GLU A 31 -30.13 20.25 8.62
C GLU A 31 -30.45 19.96 7.16
N TRP A 32 -30.39 20.98 6.29
CA TRP A 32 -30.52 20.80 4.86
C TRP A 32 -29.44 19.89 4.27
N ALA A 33 -28.17 20.11 4.63
CA ALA A 33 -27.04 19.33 4.14
C ALA A 33 -27.14 17.82 4.46
N LYS A 34 -27.96 17.45 5.45
CA LYS A 34 -28.23 16.04 5.83
C LYS A 34 -29.38 15.41 5.04
N LYS A 35 -30.18 16.18 4.29
CA LYS A 35 -31.33 15.68 3.54
C LYS A 35 -30.90 15.05 2.23
N LEU A 36 -31.51 13.92 1.87
CA LEU A 36 -31.27 13.24 0.60
C LEU A 36 -31.44 14.16 -0.61
N LEU A 37 -32.44 15.05 -0.57
CA LEU A 37 -32.69 16.01 -1.66
C LEU A 37 -31.51 16.97 -1.88
N CYS A 38 -30.79 17.38 -0.82
CA CYS A 38 -29.59 18.20 -0.96
C CYS A 38 -28.49 17.44 -1.74
N TRP A 39 -28.31 16.15 -1.44
CA TRP A 39 -27.35 15.30 -2.13
C TRP A 39 -27.74 15.04 -3.59
N GLN A 40 -29.03 14.86 -3.87
CA GLN A 40 -29.54 14.72 -5.24
C GLN A 40 -29.29 15.99 -6.05
N MET A 41 -29.60 17.17 -5.50
CA MET A 41 -29.32 18.45 -6.16
C MET A 41 -27.83 18.64 -6.45
N LEU A 42 -26.94 18.20 -5.54
CA LEU A 42 -25.50 18.24 -5.78
C LEU A 42 -25.08 17.25 -6.88
N ALA A 43 -25.60 16.02 -6.87
CA ALA A 43 -25.26 14.99 -7.85
C ALA A 43 -25.73 15.36 -9.28
N GLU A 44 -26.87 16.05 -9.40
CA GLU A 44 -27.40 16.53 -10.68
C GLU A 44 -26.73 17.82 -11.18
N SER A 45 -25.98 18.49 -10.30
CA SER A 45 -25.29 19.72 -10.66
C SER A 45 -24.12 19.43 -11.60
N LYS A 46 -24.05 20.17 -12.71
CA LYS A 46 -22.96 20.05 -13.68
C LYS A 46 -21.73 20.80 -13.17
N LEU A 47 -20.63 20.07 -12.95
CA LEU A 47 -19.33 20.65 -12.70
C LEU A 47 -18.56 20.78 -14.02
N PRO A 48 -18.24 21.99 -14.50
CA PRO A 48 -17.40 22.17 -15.67
C PRO A 48 -15.95 21.83 -15.29
N LEU A 49 -15.59 20.55 -15.45
CA LEU A 49 -14.21 20.11 -15.29
C LEU A 49 -13.36 20.75 -16.39
N SER A 50 -12.25 21.38 -15.99
CA SER A 50 -11.32 22.00 -16.95
C SER A 50 -10.66 20.95 -17.83
N ASP A 51 -10.22 21.36 -19.02
CA ASP A 51 -9.39 20.50 -19.88
C ASP A 51 -8.05 20.14 -19.20
N GLY A 52 -7.58 20.97 -18.27
CA GLY A 52 -6.45 20.66 -17.39
C GLY A 52 -6.71 19.48 -16.48
N PHE A 53 -7.91 19.38 -15.92
CA PHE A 53 -8.28 18.23 -15.09
C PHE A 53 -8.25 16.92 -15.88
N ARG A 54 -8.70 16.95 -17.15
CA ARG A 54 -8.65 15.77 -18.04
C ARG A 54 -7.23 15.26 -18.29
N ARG A 55 -6.21 16.13 -18.20
CA ARG A 55 -4.80 15.77 -18.39
C ARG A 55 -4.15 15.17 -17.14
N VAL A 56 -4.76 15.32 -15.97
CA VAL A 56 -4.23 14.82 -14.69
C VAL A 56 -4.97 13.60 -14.16
N ILE A 57 -5.98 13.13 -14.89
CA ILE A 57 -6.69 11.88 -14.63
C ILE A 57 -6.26 10.82 -15.62
N ILE A 58 -6.23 9.58 -15.16
CA ILE A 58 -6.08 8.39 -16.00
C ILE A 58 -7.41 7.65 -16.02
N SER A 59 -7.62 6.78 -17.01
CA SER A 59 -8.81 5.93 -17.01
C SER A 59 -8.77 4.92 -15.85
N SER A 60 -9.94 4.44 -15.44
CA SER A 60 -10.02 3.42 -14.39
C SER A 60 -9.30 2.14 -14.80
N GLU A 61 -9.40 1.78 -16.07
CA GLU A 61 -8.75 0.61 -16.66
C GLU A 61 -7.23 0.75 -16.59
N PHE A 62 -6.70 1.93 -16.92
CA PHE A 62 -5.27 2.21 -16.84
C PHE A 62 -4.78 2.26 -15.37
N ALA A 63 -5.62 2.72 -14.44
CA ALA A 63 -5.29 2.68 -13.02
C ALA A 63 -5.18 1.24 -12.51
N ASP A 64 -6.10 0.37 -12.90
CA ASP A 64 -6.09 -1.06 -12.54
C ASP A 64 -4.90 -1.79 -13.18
N GLU A 65 -4.57 -1.47 -14.43
CA GLU A 65 -3.37 -1.97 -15.12
C GLU A 65 -2.09 -1.54 -14.40
N ASN A 66 -1.94 -0.27 -14.04
CA ASN A 66 -0.78 0.20 -13.26
C ASN A 66 -0.64 -0.54 -11.92
N VAL A 67 -1.76 -0.78 -11.21
CA VAL A 67 -1.72 -1.56 -9.96
C VAL A 67 -1.30 -3.01 -10.23
N ARG A 68 -1.78 -3.62 -11.31
CA ARG A 68 -1.37 -4.98 -11.71
C ARG A 68 0.09 -5.04 -12.13
N GLU A 69 0.58 -4.08 -12.91
CA GLU A 69 1.98 -3.98 -13.33
C GLU A 69 2.89 -3.76 -12.13
N VAL A 70 2.59 -2.81 -11.24
CA VAL A 70 3.36 -2.60 -10.00
C VAL A 70 3.37 -3.86 -9.12
N ASN A 71 2.26 -4.60 -9.05
CA ASN A 71 2.21 -5.86 -8.30
C ASN A 71 2.99 -6.98 -9.02
N ALA A 72 2.98 -7.02 -10.35
CA ALA A 72 3.72 -7.98 -11.16
C ALA A 72 5.23 -7.70 -11.12
N GLU A 73 5.64 -6.43 -11.20
CA GLU A 73 7.01 -5.97 -10.99
C GLU A 73 7.48 -6.28 -9.58
N LYS A 74 6.68 -5.99 -8.54
CA LYS A 74 7.00 -6.42 -7.15
C LYS A 74 7.11 -7.95 -7.03
N ALA A 75 6.29 -8.70 -7.75
CA ALA A 75 6.38 -10.16 -7.77
C ALA A 75 7.64 -10.63 -8.53
N LEU A 76 8.03 -9.92 -9.59
CA LEU A 76 9.22 -10.19 -10.39
C LEU A 76 10.51 -9.82 -9.66
N ASP A 77 10.57 -8.66 -8.99
CA ASP A 77 11.67 -8.25 -8.10
C ASP A 77 11.83 -9.21 -6.92
N ASN A 78 10.72 -9.68 -6.33
CA ASN A 78 10.77 -10.77 -5.35
C ASN A 78 11.22 -12.11 -5.97
N SER A 79 11.13 -12.29 -7.29
CA SER A 79 11.61 -13.48 -8.00
C SER A 79 13.06 -13.36 -8.47
N ILE A 80 13.61 -12.14 -8.56
CA ILE A 80 15.05 -11.91 -8.80
C ILE A 80 15.80 -12.27 -7.50
N ASN A 81 15.95 -13.58 -7.37
CA ASN A 81 16.87 -14.37 -6.59
C ASN A 81 16.97 -14.13 -5.07
N VAL A 82 15.83 -14.15 -4.37
CA VAL A 82 15.80 -14.38 -2.91
C VAL A 82 16.65 -15.60 -2.53
N GLU A 83 16.75 -16.62 -3.38
CA GLU A 83 17.64 -17.77 -3.18
C GLU A 83 19.13 -17.40 -3.23
N VAL A 84 19.56 -16.57 -4.18
CA VAL A 84 20.95 -16.11 -4.27
C VAL A 84 21.28 -15.17 -3.13
N GLU A 85 20.34 -14.32 -2.72
CA GLU A 85 20.55 -13.44 -1.57
C GLU A 85 20.67 -14.23 -0.26
N VAL A 86 19.79 -15.22 -0.04
CA VAL A 86 19.89 -16.14 1.11
C VAL A 86 21.23 -16.86 1.12
N TYR A 87 21.71 -17.30 -0.06
CA TYR A 87 23.03 -17.91 -0.20
C TYR A 87 24.18 -16.93 0.12
N ASN A 88 24.12 -15.71 -0.43
CA ASN A 88 25.16 -14.69 -0.29
C ASN A 88 25.29 -14.17 1.14
N LEU A 89 24.19 -14.07 1.89
CA LEU A 89 24.22 -13.69 3.31
C LEU A 89 25.00 -14.72 4.16
N GLY A 90 24.93 -16.00 3.80
CA GLY A 90 25.77 -17.05 4.37
C GLY A 90 25.43 -17.47 5.81
N ALA A 91 25.99 -18.61 6.24
CA ALA A 91 25.64 -19.26 7.51
C ALA A 91 25.82 -18.38 8.76
N LYS A 92 26.87 -17.54 8.78
CA LYS A 92 27.18 -16.68 9.93
C LYS A 92 26.07 -15.67 10.17
N PHE A 93 25.70 -14.92 9.13
CA PHE A 93 24.61 -13.94 9.19
C PHE A 93 23.30 -14.56 9.69
N TRP A 94 22.93 -15.71 9.12
CA TRP A 94 21.70 -16.42 9.53
C TRP A 94 21.78 -16.98 10.95
N SER A 95 22.97 -17.33 11.44
CA SER A 95 23.17 -17.74 12.84
C SER A 95 22.99 -16.54 13.79
N ASP A 96 23.51 -15.37 13.42
CA ASP A 96 23.35 -14.14 14.20
C ASP A 96 21.87 -13.72 14.23
N ALA A 97 21.17 -13.80 13.09
CA ALA A 97 19.74 -13.56 12.98
C ALA A 97 18.92 -14.52 13.87
N LYS A 98 19.29 -15.82 13.87
CA LYS A 98 18.65 -16.85 14.71
C LYS A 98 18.78 -16.52 16.19
N ASN A 99 19.99 -16.16 16.63
CA ASN A 99 20.27 -15.89 18.04
C ASN A 99 19.48 -14.66 18.50
N TRP A 100 19.53 -13.59 17.71
CA TRP A 100 18.81 -12.35 18.00
C TRP A 100 17.29 -12.56 18.04
N ALA A 101 16.74 -13.33 17.10
CA ALA A 101 15.32 -13.69 17.08
C ALA A 101 14.90 -14.52 18.29
N LYS A 102 15.76 -15.45 18.74
CA LYS A 102 15.51 -16.34 19.88
C LYS A 102 15.48 -15.58 21.20
N GLU A 103 16.39 -14.64 21.40
CA GLU A 103 16.43 -13.80 22.60
C GLU A 103 15.16 -12.96 22.77
N ARG A 104 14.52 -12.60 21.65
CA ARG A 104 13.36 -11.69 21.63
C ARG A 104 12.03 -12.39 21.35
N GLY A 105 12.03 -13.70 21.07
CA GLY A 105 10.82 -14.48 20.83
C GLY A 105 9.98 -14.02 19.63
N MET A 106 10.62 -13.47 18.59
CA MET A 106 9.93 -12.69 17.56
C MET A 106 9.38 -13.51 16.38
N LEU A 107 9.87 -14.74 16.23
CA LEU A 107 9.56 -15.59 15.08
C LEU A 107 8.71 -16.79 15.48
N THR A 108 7.83 -17.20 14.57
CA THR A 108 7.06 -18.43 14.71
C THR A 108 7.96 -19.67 14.71
N PRO A 109 7.52 -20.82 15.24
CA PRO A 109 8.29 -22.07 15.19
C PRO A 109 8.71 -22.45 13.76
N ARG A 110 7.84 -22.16 12.79
CA ARG A 110 8.10 -22.40 11.37
C ARG A 110 9.24 -21.52 10.85
N GLU A 111 9.20 -20.21 11.11
CA GLU A 111 10.25 -19.28 10.70
C GLU A 111 11.59 -19.62 11.35
N ASN A 112 11.59 -19.96 12.64
CA ASN A 112 12.80 -20.39 13.36
C ASN A 112 13.44 -21.63 12.72
N SER A 113 12.65 -22.65 12.38
CA SER A 113 13.17 -23.86 11.71
C SER A 113 13.77 -23.56 10.34
N ILE A 114 13.25 -22.56 9.64
CA ILE A 114 13.71 -22.17 8.31
C ILE A 114 15.02 -21.36 8.42
N ILE A 115 15.11 -20.42 9.33
CA ILE A 115 16.37 -19.68 9.60
C ILE A 115 17.47 -20.65 10.05
N GLU A 116 17.15 -21.67 10.84
CA GLU A 116 18.11 -22.71 11.21
C GLU A 116 18.63 -23.51 10.00
N ILE A 117 17.80 -23.72 8.97
CA ILE A 117 18.25 -24.31 7.70
C ILE A 117 19.18 -23.34 6.96
N CYS A 118 18.85 -22.04 6.91
CA CYS A 118 19.71 -21.02 6.29
C CYS A 118 21.07 -20.88 7.01
N ALA A 119 21.09 -21.03 8.33
CA ALA A 119 22.32 -21.04 9.14
C ALA A 119 23.24 -22.25 8.86
N ALA A 120 22.73 -23.27 8.16
CA ALA A 120 23.50 -24.45 7.78
C ALA A 120 24.02 -24.41 6.33
N ILE A 121 23.88 -23.28 5.61
CA ILE A 121 24.42 -23.10 4.25
C ILE A 121 25.97 -23.15 4.29
N PRO A 122 26.65 -23.85 3.37
CA PRO A 122 26.13 -24.55 2.19
C PRO A 122 25.78 -26.02 2.42
N ARG A 123 25.99 -26.57 3.63
CA ARG A 123 25.76 -27.99 3.94
C ARG A 123 24.29 -28.39 3.74
N LYS A 124 23.36 -27.49 4.02
CA LYS A 124 21.92 -27.69 3.78
C LYS A 124 21.35 -26.45 3.11
N MET A 125 20.72 -26.65 1.95
CA MET A 125 20.10 -25.56 1.20
C MET A 125 18.60 -25.51 1.48
N PRO A 126 18.04 -24.33 1.80
CA PRO A 126 16.60 -24.13 1.83
C PRO A 126 16.01 -24.24 0.42
N SER A 127 14.74 -24.64 0.31
CA SER A 127 13.98 -24.57 -0.95
C SER A 127 13.58 -23.14 -1.28
N SER A 128 13.21 -22.86 -2.54
CA SER A 128 12.70 -21.56 -3.00
C SER A 128 11.64 -20.96 -2.07
N LYS A 129 10.69 -21.80 -1.64
CA LYS A 129 9.61 -21.40 -0.72
C LYS A 129 10.14 -21.09 0.68
N GLN A 130 11.17 -21.79 1.14
CA GLN A 130 11.83 -21.52 2.42
C GLN A 130 12.66 -20.23 2.34
N CYS A 131 13.35 -19.97 1.23
CA CYS A 131 14.07 -18.71 1.00
C CYS A 131 13.14 -17.50 1.11
N GLY A 132 11.95 -17.55 0.48
CA GLY A 132 10.94 -16.50 0.63
C GLY A 132 10.51 -16.27 2.09
N ILE A 133 10.27 -17.34 2.85
CA ILE A 133 9.89 -17.24 4.26
C ILE A 133 11.06 -16.71 5.13
N ALA A 134 12.29 -17.14 4.84
CA ALA A 134 13.48 -16.66 5.54
C ALA A 134 13.68 -15.15 5.35
N PHE A 135 13.42 -14.66 4.14
CA PHE A 135 13.56 -13.25 3.82
C PHE A 135 12.49 -12.37 4.49
N GLU A 136 11.23 -12.83 4.50
CA GLU A 136 10.16 -12.15 5.25
C GLU A 136 10.43 -12.15 6.76
N ALA A 137 10.95 -13.26 7.30
CA ALA A 137 11.39 -13.31 8.69
C ALA A 137 12.53 -12.32 8.95
N LEU A 138 13.52 -12.24 8.06
CA LEU A 138 14.63 -11.30 8.16
C LEU A 138 14.16 -9.83 8.16
N LYS A 139 13.23 -9.46 7.28
CA LYS A 139 12.63 -8.11 7.26
C LYS A 139 11.99 -7.76 8.60
N LYS A 140 11.29 -8.70 9.25
CA LYS A 140 10.71 -8.49 10.59
C LYS A 140 11.78 -8.23 11.63
N LEU A 141 12.89 -8.97 11.61
CA LEU A 141 13.99 -8.76 12.54
C LEU A 141 14.66 -7.39 12.30
N GLN A 142 14.89 -7.03 11.04
CA GLN A 142 15.51 -5.75 10.67
C GLN A 142 14.65 -4.54 11.05
N ALA A 143 13.33 -4.63 10.87
CA ALA A 143 12.39 -3.59 11.33
C ALA A 143 12.47 -3.33 12.84
N GLU A 144 12.96 -4.31 13.59
CA GLU A 144 13.03 -4.32 15.05
C GLU A 144 14.47 -4.11 15.56
N GLY A 145 15.38 -3.76 14.65
CA GLY A 145 16.74 -3.31 14.94
C GLY A 145 17.83 -4.37 14.78
N PHE A 146 17.56 -5.50 14.12
CA PHE A 146 18.61 -6.46 13.78
C PHE A 146 19.48 -5.93 12.63
N HIS A 147 20.77 -5.77 12.90
CA HIS A 147 21.82 -5.51 11.91
C HIS A 147 23.02 -6.40 12.26
N ALA A 148 23.51 -7.18 11.29
CA ALA A 148 24.63 -8.12 11.47
C ALA A 148 25.91 -7.63 10.79
#